data_AF-A0AAD3CMZ2-F1
#
_entry.id   AF-A0AAD3CMZ2-F1
#
_cell.length_a   1.000
_cell.length_b   1.000
_cell.length_c   1.000
_cell.angle_alpha   90.00
_cell.angle_beta   90.00
_cell.angle_gamma   90.00
#
_symmetry.space_group_name_H-M   'P 1'
#
loop_
_entity.id
_entity.type
_entity.pdbx_description
1 polymer ?
#
loop_
_entity_poly.entity_id
_entity_poly.type
_entity_poly.pdbx_seq_one_letter_code
_entity_poly.pdbx_strand_id
1 'polypeptide(L)'
;MPFLDNVKSRVKGEGHKAKLKADLLLLDRNIVSRKKQLGVEIYDNLRDITCQQDFYATTDATISILRPELLAIDREIRAFDNRKMIAKGNLDLAMAVRREAFPNAAVNWKEKAANASKSAKMAANETKIKAELKVIATQTNGLKESFGLKIYPILEQHFGSSTDPIPVHCSTDEVTNKIRECFKQCKDDIININRSKVAKESRINQIDVDISLRSMGTN
;
A
#
# COMPACT_ATOMS: atom_id res chain seq x y z
N MET A 1 39.05 -29.56 20.98
CA MET A 1 39.71 -28.86 19.84
C MET A 1 39.14 -27.44 19.75
N PRO A 2 39.78 -26.44 20.38
CA PRO A 2 39.25 -25.07 20.49
C PRO A 2 39.08 -24.35 19.14
N PHE A 3 39.86 -24.73 18.12
CA PHE A 3 39.75 -24.17 16.76
C PHE A 3 38.39 -24.45 16.10
N LEU A 4 37.88 -25.68 16.17
CA LEU A 4 36.62 -26.06 15.53
C LEU A 4 35.41 -25.39 16.21
N ASP A 5 35.49 -25.15 17.51
CA ASP A 5 34.45 -24.45 18.26
C ASP A 5 34.42 -22.95 17.93
N ASN A 6 35.60 -22.35 17.70
CA ASN A 6 35.71 -20.94 17.29
C ASN A 6 35.14 -20.74 15.87
N VAL A 7 35.47 -21.62 14.91
CA VAL A 7 34.92 -21.61 13.55
C VAL A 7 33.40 -21.77 13.56
N LYS A 8 32.84 -22.72 14.33
CA LYS A 8 31.39 -22.90 14.47
C LYS A 8 30.70 -21.68 15.05
N SER A 9 31.32 -21.00 16.03
CA SER A 9 30.74 -19.79 16.65
C SER A 9 30.73 -18.59 15.70
N ARG A 10 31.80 -18.42 14.89
CA ARG A 10 31.86 -17.41 13.83
C ARG A 10 30.79 -17.62 12.77
N VAL A 11 30.67 -18.84 12.21
CA VAL A 11 29.66 -19.16 11.19
C VAL A 11 28.23 -18.93 11.71
N LYS A 12 27.95 -19.27 12.98
CA LYS A 12 26.64 -18.99 13.60
C LYS A 12 26.41 -17.48 13.79
N GLY A 13 27.42 -16.74 14.25
CA GLY A 13 27.33 -15.29 14.43
C GLY A 13 27.11 -14.55 13.10
N GLU A 14 27.82 -14.94 12.05
CA GLU A 14 27.64 -14.39 10.69
C GLU A 14 26.26 -14.71 10.12
N GLY A 15 25.76 -15.95 10.31
CA GLY A 15 24.40 -16.32 9.91
C GLY A 15 23.33 -15.50 10.64
N HIS A 16 23.51 -15.26 11.94
CA HIS A 16 22.59 -14.42 12.71
C HIS A 16 22.64 -12.95 12.26
N LYS A 17 23.83 -12.43 11.97
CA LYS A 17 24.03 -11.09 11.41
C LYS A 17 23.38 -10.94 10.04
N ALA A 18 23.53 -11.92 9.15
CA ALA A 18 22.88 -11.91 7.83
C ALA A 18 21.35 -11.85 7.96
N LYS A 19 20.78 -12.63 8.89
CA LYS A 19 19.34 -12.57 9.20
C LYS A 19 18.91 -11.19 9.69
N LEU A 20 19.65 -10.59 10.63
CA LEU A 20 19.34 -9.25 11.15
C LEU A 20 19.44 -8.17 10.08
N LYS A 21 20.41 -8.26 9.16
CA LYS A 21 20.53 -7.37 8.01
C LYS A 21 19.35 -7.52 7.03
N ALA A 22 18.91 -8.75 6.77
CA ALA A 22 17.71 -8.99 5.97
C ALA A 22 16.46 -8.39 6.64
N ASP A 23 16.32 -8.55 7.95
CA ASP A 23 15.23 -7.91 8.71
C ASP A 23 15.27 -6.38 8.61
N LEU A 24 16.45 -5.75 8.67
CA LEU A 24 16.58 -4.29 8.51
C LEU A 24 16.08 -3.82 7.14
N LEU A 25 16.43 -4.53 6.07
CA LEU A 25 15.94 -4.24 4.72
C LEU A 25 14.41 -4.36 4.63
N LEU A 26 13.81 -5.33 5.33
CA LEU A 26 12.35 -5.46 5.41
C LEU A 26 11.73 -4.28 6.16
N LEU A 27 12.34 -3.82 7.25
CA LEU A 27 11.87 -2.65 8.00
C LEU A 27 11.93 -1.37 7.16
N ASP A 28 12.98 -1.18 6.36
CA ASP A 28 13.05 -0.04 5.41
C ASP A 28 11.91 -0.08 4.39
N ARG A 29 11.61 -1.26 3.85
CA ARG A 29 10.46 -1.45 2.96
C ARG A 29 9.14 -1.17 3.66
N ASN A 30 9.02 -1.50 4.95
CA ASN A 30 7.81 -1.23 5.72
C ASN A 30 7.59 0.28 5.94
N ILE A 31 8.65 1.07 6.15
CA ILE A 31 8.54 2.54 6.23
C ILE A 31 7.95 3.09 4.93
N VAL A 32 8.50 2.67 3.78
CA VAL A 32 8.00 3.08 2.46
C VAL A 32 6.54 2.62 2.27
N SER A 33 6.22 1.39 2.65
CA SER A 33 4.85 0.85 2.59
C SER A 33 3.86 1.66 3.43
N ARG A 34 4.26 2.11 4.63
CA ARG A 34 3.43 2.92 5.52
C ARG A 34 3.15 4.30 4.93
N LYS A 35 4.17 4.94 4.33
CA LYS A 35 4.00 6.21 3.59
C LYS A 35 3.07 6.06 2.38
N LYS A 36 3.19 4.95 1.64
CA LYS A 36 2.29 4.63 0.54
C LYS A 36 0.84 4.47 1.02
N GLN A 37 0.63 3.73 2.10
CA GLN A 37 -0.70 3.51 2.66
C GLN A 37 -1.33 4.80 3.21
N LEU A 38 -0.54 5.71 3.78
CA LEU A 38 -1.01 7.06 4.14
C LEU A 38 -1.66 7.79 2.95
N GLY A 39 -1.08 7.67 1.76
CA GLY A 39 -1.66 8.28 0.55
C GLY A 39 -3.01 7.69 0.16
N VAL A 40 -3.18 6.38 0.34
CA VAL A 40 -4.47 5.71 0.12
C VAL A 40 -5.52 6.25 1.08
N GLU A 41 -5.20 6.27 2.38
CA GLU A 41 -6.10 6.75 3.44
C GLU A 41 -6.48 8.23 3.27
N ILE A 42 -5.50 9.09 2.98
CA ILE A 42 -5.75 10.52 2.76
C ILE A 42 -6.60 10.72 1.49
N TYR A 43 -6.26 10.06 0.38
CA TYR A 43 -7.05 10.23 -0.84
C TYR A 43 -8.50 9.77 -0.65
N ASP A 44 -8.72 8.63 0.01
CA ASP A 44 -10.07 8.11 0.23
C ASP A 44 -10.90 9.04 1.13
N ASN A 45 -10.26 9.72 2.09
CA ASN A 45 -10.92 10.74 2.90
C ASN A 45 -11.20 12.06 2.16
N LEU A 46 -10.39 12.40 1.14
CA LEU A 46 -10.48 13.67 0.42
C LEU A 46 -11.21 13.59 -0.93
N ARG A 47 -11.41 12.39 -1.48
CA ARG A 47 -12.02 12.19 -2.79
C ARG A 47 -13.34 12.95 -2.94
N ASP A 48 -14.23 12.82 -1.97
CA ASP A 48 -15.59 13.37 -2.08
C ASP A 48 -15.61 14.90 -2.02
N ILE A 49 -14.65 15.51 -1.31
CA ILE A 49 -14.58 16.97 -1.18
C ILE A 49 -13.96 17.64 -2.42
N THR A 50 -13.20 16.92 -3.24
CA THR A 50 -12.64 17.48 -4.49
C THR A 50 -13.72 17.95 -5.47
N CYS A 51 -14.94 17.46 -5.33
CA CYS A 51 -16.10 17.88 -6.13
C CYS A 51 -16.86 19.07 -5.52
N GLN A 52 -16.52 19.50 -4.30
CA GLN A 52 -17.22 20.56 -3.59
C GLN A 52 -16.59 21.92 -3.87
N GLN A 53 -17.40 22.96 -4.00
CA GLN A 53 -16.91 24.33 -4.21
C GLN A 53 -16.05 24.82 -3.03
N ASP A 54 -16.40 24.41 -1.82
CA ASP A 54 -15.71 24.77 -0.57
C ASP A 54 -14.24 24.31 -0.56
N PHE A 55 -13.92 23.19 -1.23
CA PHE A 55 -12.55 22.71 -1.35
C PHE A 55 -11.64 23.68 -2.13
N TYR A 56 -12.20 24.40 -3.11
CA TYR A 56 -11.49 25.41 -3.89
C TYR A 56 -11.45 26.77 -3.20
N ALA A 57 -12.48 27.08 -2.40
CA ALA A 57 -12.61 28.35 -1.69
C ALA A 57 -11.91 28.36 -0.31
N THR A 58 -11.61 27.19 0.27
CA THR A 58 -11.03 27.12 1.62
C THR A 58 -9.63 27.74 1.69
N THR A 59 -9.43 28.53 2.74
CA THR A 59 -8.17 29.15 3.14
C THR A 59 -7.40 28.29 4.14
N ASP A 60 -7.91 27.10 4.48
CA ASP A 60 -7.20 26.15 5.33
C ASP A 60 -5.84 25.82 4.71
N ALA A 61 -4.78 25.98 5.52
CA ALA A 61 -3.41 25.81 5.07
C ALA A 61 -3.11 24.36 4.71
N THR A 62 -3.63 23.39 5.45
CA THR A 62 -3.45 21.94 5.19
C THR A 62 -4.08 21.54 3.87
N ILE A 63 -5.30 22.00 3.59
CA ILE A 63 -5.94 21.73 2.29
C ILE A 63 -5.19 22.46 1.18
N SER A 64 -4.79 23.70 1.40
CA SER A 64 -4.09 24.51 0.40
C SER A 64 -2.77 23.89 -0.07
N ILE A 65 -1.97 23.31 0.84
CA ILE A 65 -0.70 22.64 0.47
C ILE A 65 -0.92 21.30 -0.22
N LEU A 66 -2.00 20.58 0.10
CA LEU A 66 -2.30 19.27 -0.48
C LEU A 66 -3.01 19.38 -1.83
N ARG A 67 -3.76 20.46 -2.05
CA ARG A 67 -4.62 20.68 -3.22
C ARG A 67 -3.91 20.42 -4.56
N PRO A 68 -2.69 20.91 -4.83
CA PRO A 68 -2.03 20.68 -6.12
C PRO A 68 -1.79 19.19 -6.40
N GLU A 69 -1.25 18.45 -5.43
CA GLU A 69 -0.97 17.02 -5.58
C GLU A 69 -2.27 16.21 -5.65
N LEU A 70 -3.29 16.58 -4.85
CA LEU A 70 -4.59 15.92 -4.87
C LEU A 70 -5.29 16.09 -6.22
N LEU A 71 -5.31 17.29 -6.78
CA LEU A 71 -5.93 17.54 -8.09
C LEU A 71 -5.22 16.81 -9.24
N ALA A 72 -3.89 16.67 -9.16
CA ALA A 72 -3.13 15.93 -10.16
C ALA A 72 -3.55 14.45 -10.19
N ILE A 73 -3.59 13.80 -9.03
CA ILE A 73 -3.97 12.39 -8.95
C ILE A 73 -5.46 12.16 -9.19
N ASP A 74 -6.32 13.09 -8.78
CA ASP A 74 -7.77 12.94 -8.91
C ASP A 74 -8.19 12.91 -10.38
N ARG A 75 -7.55 13.73 -11.23
CA ARG A 75 -7.74 13.69 -12.68
C ARG A 75 -7.43 12.31 -13.27
N GLU A 76 -6.31 11.73 -12.87
CA GLU A 76 -5.90 10.40 -13.36
C GLU A 76 -6.82 9.29 -12.83
N ILE A 77 -7.18 9.34 -11.55
CA ILE A 77 -8.08 8.36 -10.93
C ILE A 77 -9.47 8.42 -11.57
N ARG A 78 -10.02 9.60 -11.86
CA ARG A 78 -11.29 9.73 -12.60
C ARG A 78 -11.22 9.09 -13.99
N ALA A 79 -10.09 9.20 -14.69
CA ALA A 79 -9.92 8.52 -15.98
C ALA A 79 -9.95 6.98 -15.81
N PHE A 80 -9.34 6.46 -14.75
CA PHE A 80 -9.43 5.03 -14.41
C PHE A 80 -10.83 4.60 -13.96
N ASP A 81 -11.55 5.42 -13.21
CA ASP A 81 -12.92 5.12 -12.79
C ASP A 81 -13.89 5.04 -13.98
N ASN A 82 -13.72 5.90 -14.99
CA ASN A 82 -14.47 5.80 -16.24
C ASN A 82 -14.20 4.47 -16.97
N ARG A 83 -12.93 4.08 -17.07
CA ARG A 83 -12.54 2.77 -17.67
C ARG A 83 -13.09 1.59 -16.87
N LYS A 84 -13.03 1.68 -15.54
CA LYS A 84 -13.59 0.68 -14.63
C LYS A 84 -15.09 0.54 -14.80
N MET A 85 -15.82 1.64 -14.92
CA MET A 85 -17.27 1.64 -15.15
C MET A 85 -17.61 0.95 -16.47
N ILE A 86 -16.90 1.27 -17.56
CA ILE A 86 -17.09 0.63 -18.87
C ILE A 86 -16.80 -0.88 -18.78
N ALA A 87 -15.67 -1.26 -18.19
CA ALA A 87 -15.29 -2.67 -18.03
C ALA A 87 -16.28 -3.45 -17.16
N LYS A 88 -16.85 -2.81 -16.12
CA LYS A 88 -17.91 -3.40 -15.29
C LYS A 88 -19.19 -3.61 -16.08
N GLY A 89 -19.63 -2.61 -16.85
CA GLY A 89 -20.79 -2.76 -17.74
C GLY A 89 -20.61 -3.88 -18.77
N ASN A 90 -19.41 -4.01 -19.34
CA ASN A 90 -19.07 -5.10 -20.25
C ASN A 90 -19.09 -6.47 -19.56
N LEU A 91 -18.65 -6.56 -18.30
CA LEU A 91 -18.72 -7.78 -17.52
C LEU A 91 -20.16 -8.19 -17.24
N ASP A 92 -20.99 -7.23 -16.82
CA ASP A 92 -22.40 -7.46 -16.53
C ASP A 92 -23.14 -7.94 -17.80
N LEU A 93 -22.88 -7.33 -18.95
CA LEU A 93 -23.39 -7.78 -20.24
C LEU A 93 -22.90 -9.19 -20.61
N ALA A 94 -21.60 -9.48 -20.45
CA ALA A 94 -21.04 -10.79 -20.76
C ALA A 94 -21.64 -11.90 -19.88
N MET A 95 -21.86 -11.61 -18.60
CA MET A 95 -22.51 -12.52 -17.66
C MET A 95 -23.98 -12.74 -18.01
N ALA A 96 -24.70 -11.68 -18.43
CA ALA A 96 -26.08 -11.79 -18.90
C ALA A 96 -26.17 -12.66 -20.17
N VAL A 97 -25.33 -12.39 -21.18
CA VAL A 97 -25.26 -13.18 -22.43
C VAL A 97 -24.94 -14.66 -22.14
N ARG A 98 -24.04 -14.95 -21.20
CA ARG A 98 -23.76 -16.33 -20.80
C ARG A 98 -24.97 -16.98 -20.13
N ARG A 99 -25.66 -16.27 -19.23
CA ARG A 99 -26.86 -16.76 -18.56
C ARG A 99 -27.98 -17.07 -19.56
N GLU A 100 -28.16 -16.22 -20.58
CA GLU A 100 -29.10 -16.44 -21.68
C GLU A 100 -28.69 -17.61 -22.58
N ALA A 101 -27.39 -17.78 -22.85
CA ALA A 101 -26.88 -18.86 -23.69
C ALA A 101 -26.97 -20.25 -23.04
N PHE A 102 -27.06 -20.31 -21.72
CA PHE A 102 -27.15 -21.54 -20.92
C PHE A 102 -28.21 -21.40 -19.81
N PRO A 103 -29.51 -21.30 -20.17
CA PRO A 103 -30.58 -21.06 -19.19
C PRO A 103 -30.83 -22.29 -18.31
N ASN A 104 -30.61 -23.49 -18.87
CA ASN A 104 -30.74 -24.76 -18.19
C ASN A 104 -29.39 -25.45 -18.09
N ALA A 105 -29.14 -26.16 -16.98
CA ALA A 105 -27.96 -27.00 -16.84
C ALA A 105 -28.02 -28.16 -17.86
N ALA A 106 -26.90 -28.43 -18.54
CA ALA A 106 -26.81 -29.56 -19.47
C ALA A 106 -27.02 -30.89 -18.72
N VAL A 107 -27.96 -31.71 -19.20
CA VAL A 107 -28.48 -32.88 -18.47
C VAL A 107 -27.66 -34.12 -18.78
N ASN A 108 -27.11 -34.23 -19.99
CA ASN A 108 -26.30 -35.38 -20.43
C ASN A 108 -24.89 -34.99 -20.91
N TRP A 109 -24.02 -36.00 -21.06
CA TRP A 109 -22.62 -35.79 -21.44
C TRP A 109 -22.45 -35.24 -22.86
N LYS A 110 -23.37 -35.56 -23.79
CA LYS A 110 -23.34 -35.06 -25.18
C LYS A 110 -23.62 -33.56 -25.23
N GLU A 111 -24.61 -33.08 -24.49
CA GLU A 111 -24.92 -31.66 -24.33
C GLU A 111 -23.79 -30.91 -23.63
N LYS A 112 -23.18 -31.51 -22.60
CA LYS A 112 -22.00 -30.94 -21.95
C LYS A 112 -20.84 -30.79 -22.93
N ALA A 113 -20.56 -31.80 -23.77
CA ALA A 113 -19.51 -31.75 -24.76
C ALA A 113 -19.80 -30.73 -25.88
N ALA A 114 -21.02 -30.69 -26.39
CA ALA A 114 -21.45 -29.72 -27.41
C ALA A 114 -21.34 -28.27 -26.92
N ASN A 115 -21.65 -28.03 -25.64
CA ASN A 115 -21.62 -26.71 -25.03
C ASN A 115 -20.25 -26.33 -24.43
N ALA A 116 -19.34 -27.29 -24.26
CA ALA A 116 -18.06 -27.08 -23.59
C ALA A 116 -17.23 -25.97 -24.24
N SER A 117 -17.11 -25.98 -25.59
CA SER A 117 -16.33 -24.97 -26.31
C SER A 117 -16.95 -23.57 -26.17
N LYS A 118 -18.27 -23.46 -26.31
CA LYS A 118 -18.99 -22.17 -26.20
C LYS A 118 -18.94 -21.63 -24.76
N SER A 119 -19.17 -22.49 -23.76
CA SER A 119 -19.08 -22.12 -22.34
C SER A 119 -17.66 -21.71 -21.95
N ALA A 120 -16.64 -22.43 -22.43
CA ALA A 120 -15.24 -22.09 -22.20
C ALA A 120 -14.88 -20.73 -22.80
N LYS A 121 -15.31 -20.45 -24.04
CA LYS A 121 -15.09 -19.14 -24.70
C LYS A 121 -15.74 -17.99 -23.92
N MET A 122 -16.98 -18.15 -23.46
CA MET A 122 -17.68 -17.13 -22.67
C MET A 122 -17.00 -16.90 -21.30
N ALA A 123 -16.62 -17.98 -20.61
CA ALA A 123 -15.89 -17.89 -19.35
C ALA A 123 -14.50 -17.25 -19.51
N ALA A 124 -13.80 -17.53 -20.62
CA ALA A 124 -12.52 -16.90 -20.94
C ALA A 124 -12.68 -15.39 -21.16
N ASN A 125 -13.74 -14.96 -21.85
CA ASN A 125 -14.04 -13.53 -22.02
C ASN A 125 -14.32 -12.82 -20.69
N GLU A 126 -15.17 -13.40 -19.82
CA GLU A 126 -15.39 -12.86 -18.47
C GLU A 126 -14.09 -12.76 -17.66
N THR A 127 -13.25 -13.79 -17.75
CA THR A 127 -11.96 -13.84 -17.04
C THR A 127 -11.02 -12.74 -17.53
N LYS A 128 -10.98 -12.49 -18.84
CA LYS A 128 -10.22 -11.38 -19.43
C LYS A 128 -10.70 -10.03 -18.89
N ILE A 129 -12.02 -9.80 -18.84
CA ILE A 129 -12.58 -8.54 -18.32
C ILE A 129 -12.30 -8.38 -16.81
N LYS A 130 -12.43 -9.46 -16.02
CA LYS A 130 -12.07 -9.46 -14.59
C LYS A 130 -10.59 -9.16 -14.36
N ALA A 131 -9.72 -9.70 -15.22
CA ALA A 131 -8.29 -9.39 -15.17
C ALA A 131 -8.03 -7.90 -15.46
N GLU A 132 -8.70 -7.33 -16.45
CA GLU A 132 -8.63 -5.89 -16.76
C GLU A 132 -9.09 -5.03 -15.57
N LEU A 133 -10.23 -5.37 -14.94
CA LEU A 133 -10.69 -4.69 -13.73
C LEU A 133 -9.66 -4.72 -12.59
N LYS A 134 -8.96 -5.86 -12.42
CA LYS A 134 -7.88 -5.99 -11.42
C LYS A 134 -6.65 -5.15 -11.78
N VAL A 135 -6.31 -5.04 -13.07
CA VAL A 135 -5.23 -4.16 -13.54
C VAL A 135 -5.58 -2.70 -13.24
N ILE A 136 -6.80 -2.27 -13.57
CA ILE A 136 -7.27 -0.90 -13.28
C ILE A 136 -7.21 -0.62 -11.78
N ALA A 137 -7.71 -1.54 -10.94
CA ALA A 137 -7.65 -1.38 -9.49
C ALA A 137 -6.20 -1.26 -8.97
N THR A 138 -5.29 -2.06 -9.51
CA THR A 138 -3.85 -1.97 -9.17
C THR A 138 -3.26 -0.62 -9.58
N GLN A 139 -3.60 -0.12 -10.77
CA GLN A 139 -3.13 1.18 -11.25
C GLN A 139 -3.66 2.34 -10.40
N THR A 140 -4.96 2.33 -10.08
CA THR A 140 -5.57 3.29 -9.15
C THR A 140 -4.89 3.26 -7.79
N ASN A 141 -4.62 2.07 -7.23
CA ASN A 141 -3.91 1.96 -5.95
C ASN A 141 -2.49 2.51 -6.06
N GLY A 142 -1.77 2.19 -7.15
CA GLY A 142 -0.42 2.70 -7.39
C GLY A 142 -0.35 4.23 -7.43
N LEU A 143 -1.35 4.91 -7.98
CA LEU A 143 -1.44 6.38 -7.94
C LEU A 143 -1.60 6.91 -6.52
N LYS A 144 -2.52 6.32 -5.74
CA LYS A 144 -2.73 6.69 -4.33
C LYS A 144 -1.48 6.43 -3.48
N GLU A 145 -0.79 5.32 -3.72
CA GLU A 145 0.48 5.01 -3.04
C GLU A 145 1.56 6.04 -3.37
N SER A 146 1.69 6.42 -4.66
CA SER A 146 2.64 7.45 -5.12
C SER A 146 2.34 8.81 -4.49
N PHE A 147 1.06 9.17 -4.39
CA PHE A 147 0.61 10.37 -3.68
C PHE A 147 1.06 10.37 -2.21
N GLY A 148 0.92 9.25 -1.51
CA GLY A 148 1.39 9.10 -0.13
C GLY A 148 2.88 9.40 0.05
N LEU A 149 3.71 8.92 -0.88
CA LEU A 149 5.15 9.20 -0.88
C LEU A 149 5.46 10.69 -1.07
N LYS A 150 4.67 11.39 -1.91
CA LYS A 150 4.85 12.82 -2.16
C LYS A 150 4.38 13.70 -1.01
N ILE A 151 3.21 13.40 -0.44
CA ILE A 151 2.61 14.24 0.61
C ILE A 151 3.23 14.03 1.98
N TYR A 152 3.81 12.86 2.26
CA TYR A 152 4.42 12.61 3.56
C TYR A 152 5.44 13.70 3.98
N PRO A 153 6.48 14.04 3.18
CA PRO A 153 7.41 15.08 3.56
C PRO A 153 6.76 16.47 3.65
N ILE A 154 5.74 16.74 2.85
CA ILE A 154 4.99 18.01 2.88
C ILE A 154 4.24 18.14 4.22
N LEU A 155 3.55 17.08 4.65
CA LEU A 155 2.82 17.03 5.91
C LEU A 155 3.77 17.06 7.12
N GLU A 156 4.93 16.42 7.01
CA GLU A 156 5.97 16.46 8.04
C GLU A 156 6.52 17.88 8.23
N GLN A 157 6.76 18.61 7.14
CA GLN A 157 7.17 20.01 7.20
C GLN A 157 6.06 20.91 7.75
N HIS A 158 4.81 20.67 7.35
CA HIS A 158 3.67 21.52 7.72
C HIS A 158 3.21 21.33 9.17
N PHE A 159 3.06 20.09 9.62
CA PHE A 159 2.62 19.80 10.99
C PHE A 159 3.78 19.80 11.99
N GLY A 160 5.00 19.53 11.54
CA GLY A 160 6.18 19.46 12.39
C GLY A 160 5.98 18.50 13.56
N SER A 161 5.99 19.05 14.78
CA SER A 161 5.85 18.26 16.02
C SER A 161 4.42 18.10 16.50
N SER A 162 3.50 19.02 16.15
CA SER A 162 2.11 18.97 16.64
C SER A 162 1.19 18.42 15.57
N THR A 163 0.45 17.38 15.94
CA THR A 163 -0.63 16.78 15.13
C THR A 163 -1.95 16.83 15.90
N ASP A 164 -2.04 17.77 16.84
CA ASP A 164 -3.20 17.89 17.70
C ASP A 164 -4.43 18.32 16.87
N PRO A 165 -5.62 17.79 17.23
CA PRO A 165 -6.84 18.14 16.54
C PRO A 165 -7.15 19.62 16.75
N ILE A 166 -7.66 20.26 15.71
CA ILE A 166 -8.19 21.61 15.75
C ILE A 166 -9.68 21.58 16.15
N PRO A 167 -10.22 22.62 16.79
CA PRO A 167 -11.65 22.75 17.00
C PRO A 167 -12.41 22.68 15.67
N VAL A 168 -13.55 21.98 15.66
CA VAL A 168 -14.39 21.82 14.47
C VAL A 168 -15.42 22.93 14.42
N HIS A 169 -15.33 23.79 13.41
CA HIS A 169 -16.31 24.85 13.14
C HIS A 169 -16.99 24.67 11.79
N CYS A 170 -16.37 23.92 10.87
CA CYS A 170 -16.91 23.61 9.55
C CYS A 170 -16.44 22.24 9.03
N SER A 171 -17.01 21.80 7.90
CA SER A 171 -16.68 20.51 7.27
C SER A 171 -15.20 20.40 6.88
N THR A 172 -14.55 21.50 6.52
CA THR A 172 -13.11 21.49 6.21
C THR A 172 -12.26 21.22 7.44
N ASP A 173 -12.69 21.63 8.65
CA ASP A 173 -11.97 21.33 9.88
C ASP A 173 -12.03 19.84 10.23
N GLU A 174 -13.17 19.19 10.00
CA GLU A 174 -13.31 17.74 10.16
C GLU A 174 -12.37 16.98 9.24
N VAL A 175 -12.26 17.44 7.99
CA VAL A 175 -11.32 16.88 7.01
C VAL A 175 -9.88 17.09 7.45
N THR A 176 -9.52 18.30 7.87
CA THR A 176 -8.16 18.61 8.34
C THR A 176 -7.81 17.75 9.56
N ASN A 177 -8.74 17.50 10.47
CA ASN A 177 -8.55 16.59 11.60
C ASN A 177 -8.33 15.14 11.17
N LYS A 178 -9.05 14.64 10.16
CA LYS A 178 -8.79 13.31 9.59
C LYS A 178 -7.40 13.21 8.97
N ILE A 179 -6.96 14.23 8.24
CA ILE A 179 -5.59 14.28 7.68
C ILE A 179 -4.55 14.23 8.80
N ARG A 180 -4.74 15.03 9.87
CA ARG A 180 -3.87 15.05 11.04
C ARG A 180 -3.80 13.69 11.72
N GLU A 181 -4.94 13.04 11.91
CA GLU A 181 -5.04 11.71 12.50
C GLU A 181 -4.30 10.66 11.68
N CYS A 182 -4.58 10.57 10.37
CA CYS A 182 -3.88 9.64 9.47
C CYS A 182 -2.36 9.88 9.48
N PHE A 183 -1.94 11.16 9.43
CA PHE A 183 -0.53 11.51 9.47
C PHE A 183 0.12 11.14 10.81
N LYS A 184 -0.55 11.40 11.94
CA LYS A 184 -0.09 11.01 13.27
C LYS A 184 0.12 9.51 13.39
N GLN A 185 -0.87 8.72 13.00
CA GLN A 185 -0.79 7.25 13.01
C GLN A 185 0.39 6.76 12.15
N CYS A 186 0.53 7.28 10.93
CA CYS A 186 1.65 6.95 10.04
C CYS A 186 3.02 7.31 10.65
N LYS A 187 3.13 8.49 11.28
CA LYS A 187 4.35 8.96 11.95
C LYS A 187 4.70 8.07 13.14
N ASP A 188 3.73 7.74 13.98
CA ASP A 188 3.92 6.86 15.15
C ASP A 188 4.37 5.45 14.72
N ASP A 189 3.78 4.90 13.66
CA ASP A 189 4.20 3.63 13.08
C ASP A 189 5.65 3.68 12.58
N ILE A 190 6.03 4.74 11.86
CA ILE A 190 7.41 4.93 11.38
C ILE A 190 8.39 5.07 12.55
N ILE A 191 8.02 5.77 13.62
CA ILE A 191 8.85 5.86 14.83
C ILE A 191 9.05 4.48 15.46
N ASN A 192 7.99 3.68 15.56
CA ASN A 192 8.08 2.32 16.10
C ASN A 192 8.95 1.41 15.23
N ILE A 193 8.85 1.52 13.91
CA ILE A 193 9.71 0.80 12.97
C ILE A 193 11.17 1.22 13.16
N ASN A 194 11.45 2.53 13.25
CA ASN A 194 12.81 3.05 13.47
C ASN A 194 13.40 2.59 14.80
N ARG A 195 12.61 2.55 15.88
CA ARG A 195 13.05 1.97 17.17
C ARG A 195 13.44 0.51 17.02
N SER A 196 12.67 -0.27 16.27
CA SER A 196 13.02 -1.67 15.97
C SER A 196 14.29 -1.78 15.14
N LYS A 197 14.56 -0.85 14.22
CA LYS A 197 15.82 -0.82 13.45
C LYS A 197 17.02 -0.60 14.37
N VAL A 198 16.98 0.45 15.19
CA VAL A 198 18.06 0.77 16.14
C VAL A 198 18.34 -0.41 17.08
N ALA A 199 17.30 -1.08 17.58
CA ALA A 199 17.47 -2.26 18.42
C ALA A 199 18.17 -3.43 17.68
N LYS A 200 17.86 -3.65 16.40
CA LYS A 200 18.50 -4.68 15.57
C LYS A 200 19.94 -4.31 15.19
N GLU A 201 20.21 -3.04 14.89
CA GLU A 201 21.57 -2.53 14.65
C GLU A 201 22.46 -2.69 15.88
N SER A 202 21.94 -2.37 17.07
CA SER A 202 22.65 -2.60 18.34
C SER A 202 23.01 -4.08 18.54
N ARG A 203 22.09 -5.00 18.22
CA ARG A 203 22.37 -6.45 18.27
C ARG A 203 23.44 -6.88 17.28
N ILE A 204 23.46 -6.32 16.07
CA ILE A 204 24.53 -6.59 15.10
C ILE A 204 25.88 -6.17 15.67
N ASN A 205 25.96 -4.98 16.26
CA ASN A 205 27.19 -4.46 16.85
C ASN A 205 27.66 -5.33 18.02
N GLN A 206 26.75 -5.85 18.85
CA GLN A 206 27.08 -6.78 19.94
C GLN A 206 27.69 -8.09 19.40
N ILE A 207 27.10 -8.66 18.34
CA ILE A 207 27.64 -9.88 17.70
C ILE A 207 29.07 -9.63 17.17
N ASP A 208 29.32 -8.46 16.58
CA ASP A 208 30.65 -8.10 16.07
C ASP A 208 31.70 -7.98 17.18
N VAL A 209 31.31 -7.43 18.34
CA VAL A 209 32.15 -7.40 19.54
C VAL A 209 32.42 -8.81 20.05
N ASP A 210 31.39 -9.65 20.19
CA ASP A 210 31.51 -11.03 20.70
C ASP A 210 32.41 -11.90 19.81
N ILE A 211 32.29 -11.78 18.49
CA ILE A 211 33.17 -12.49 17.53
C ILE A 211 34.62 -12.01 17.68
N SER A 212 34.83 -10.71 17.84
CA SER A 212 36.16 -10.12 17.98
C SER A 212 36.85 -10.60 19.25
N LEU A 213 36.15 -10.55 20.39
CA LEU A 213 36.66 -11.01 21.70
C LEU A 213 37.03 -12.50 21.69
N ARG A 214 36.20 -13.36 21.06
CA ARG A 214 36.48 -14.80 20.95
C ARG A 214 37.67 -15.13 20.05
N SER A 215 37.99 -14.26 19.09
CA SER A 215 39.16 -14.45 18.23
C SER A 215 40.48 -14.05 18.90
N MET A 216 40.43 -13.14 19.88
CA MET A 216 41.60 -12.72 20.66
C MET A 216 41.98 -13.73 21.75
N GLY A 217 41.03 -14.46 22.33
CA GLY A 217 41.27 -15.46 23.37
C GLY A 217 41.79 -16.83 22.89
N THR A 218 42.09 -16.99 21.60
CA THR A 218 42.60 -18.25 21.02
C THR A 218 44.02 -18.17 20.46
N ASN A 219 44.75 -17.09 20.76
CA ASN A 219 46.20 -16.96 20.48
C ASN A 219 47.03 -17.40 21.68
#